data_AF-A0AAU4UB15-F1
#
_entry.id   AF-A0AAU4UB15-F1
#
_cell.length_a   1.000
_cell.length_b   1.000
_cell.length_c   1.000
_cell.angle_alpha   90.00
_cell.angle_beta   90.00
_cell.angle_gamma   90.00
#
_symmetry.space_group_name_H-M   'P 1'
#
loop_
_entity.id
_entity.type
_entity.pdbx_description
1 polymer ?
#
loop_
_entity_poly.entity_id
_entity_poly.type
_entity_poly.pdbx_seq_one_letter_code
_entity_poly.pdbx_strand_id
1 'polypeptide(L)'
;MRSHEVPGQQAHSTPHVTPAPARNNRGDRGHRAPGALQGTAGNAVVSQMITVSRMMTEDEFKQGTGAITGRRGHSEITKVDQALKAFYALPDAGQGARWLALRDIIRACGDYVAHKGDGGSRVGGTRRLGDQAVAAQGQLDPEAVFRDLLTEIDLAMSKGENPDYDPRMQAGEAQKAAQTIPADRFHAMMGEFVQKLGALRDDETLPAETHAVIGELMAVVPLVTVMQYPQGGMGGMKLGPDATEDDPAFTFNVDTQARGGTSFLLGHIAHELTHVAAHQAFGSSPVMELVQSGATDEEVAALAAERKQSLADLKAALTGNPEFDEFQQSMLKEKLVYGGQPQKLEMYASSFAAAKKISAEQKERLVGWGKAAGDASGTLVEYDTVLNQMLIYLHMWQTSQDNPFYVLLRAAARTAYDRRSSARRPASDGPAEPSS
;
A
#
# COMPACT_ATOMS: atom_id res chain seq x y z
N MET A 1 10.51 43.46 8.63
CA MET A 1 11.76 44.08 9.11
C MET A 1 12.08 43.56 10.52
N ARG A 2 13.01 42.62 10.62
CA ARG A 2 13.97 42.39 11.73
C ARG A 2 14.81 41.17 11.32
N SER A 3 16.11 41.40 11.25
CA SER A 3 17.13 40.49 10.74
C SER A 3 17.84 39.82 11.92
N HIS A 4 18.19 38.54 11.79
CA HIS A 4 19.29 37.87 12.50
C HIS A 4 19.72 36.69 11.61
N GLU A 5 20.80 36.81 10.83
CA GLU A 5 22.21 36.54 11.17
C GLU A 5 22.53 35.09 11.57
N VAL A 6 23.42 34.52 10.75
CA VAL A 6 23.98 33.16 10.76
C VAL A 6 25.30 33.15 11.52
N PRO A 7 25.60 32.06 12.25
CA PRO A 7 26.94 31.46 12.21
C PRO A 7 26.79 29.94 11.96
N GLY A 8 27.61 29.23 11.18
CA GLY A 8 29.05 29.30 11.04
C GLY A 8 29.56 27.85 11.14
N GLN A 9 30.24 27.39 10.10
CA GLN A 9 30.70 26.02 9.86
C GLN A 9 31.51 25.40 11.01
N GLN A 10 31.29 24.11 11.29
CA GLN A 10 32.33 23.20 11.78
C GLN A 10 32.27 21.85 11.05
N ALA A 11 33.37 21.57 10.35
CA ALA A 11 33.65 20.31 9.68
C ALA A 11 34.01 19.24 10.73
N HIS A 12 33.42 18.05 10.60
CA HIS A 12 33.88 16.87 11.33
C HIS A 12 34.45 15.83 10.37
N SER A 13 35.72 15.56 10.62
CA SER A 13 36.64 14.71 9.89
C SER A 13 36.27 13.23 9.99
N THR A 14 36.38 12.55 8.86
CA THR A 14 36.40 11.09 8.72
C THR A 14 37.68 10.48 9.32
N PRO A 15 37.60 9.39 10.08
CA PRO A 15 38.79 8.63 10.46
C PRO A 15 39.24 7.68 9.34
N HIS A 16 40.48 7.87 8.88
CA HIS A 16 41.24 6.92 8.09
C HIS A 16 41.49 5.62 8.87
N VAL A 17 41.20 4.48 8.25
CA VAL A 17 41.64 3.15 8.71
C VAL A 17 42.85 2.72 7.89
N THR A 18 43.99 2.55 8.57
CA THR A 18 45.26 2.04 8.03
C THR A 18 45.31 0.51 8.17
N PRO A 19 45.79 -0.25 7.17
CA PRO A 19 45.92 -1.70 7.28
C PRO A 19 47.20 -2.12 8.02
N ALA A 20 47.09 -3.12 8.89
CA ALA A 20 48.21 -3.74 9.60
C ALA A 20 48.92 -4.82 8.75
N PRO A 21 50.23 -5.07 8.95
CA PRO A 21 51.08 -5.77 8.00
C PRO A 21 51.15 -7.30 8.21
N ALA A 22 51.47 -7.97 7.10
CA ALA A 22 51.80 -9.38 7.00
C ALA A 22 53.01 -9.77 7.87
N ARG A 23 52.96 -10.98 8.47
CA ARG A 23 54.10 -11.63 9.11
C ARG A 23 54.25 -13.08 8.61
N ASN A 24 55.37 -13.31 7.93
CA ASN A 24 55.91 -14.62 7.56
C ASN A 24 56.49 -15.35 8.79
N ASN A 25 56.26 -16.67 8.89
CA ASN A 25 57.21 -17.68 9.39
C ASN A 25 56.64 -19.08 9.05
N ARG A 26 57.13 -19.77 8.02
CA ARG A 26 58.23 -20.76 8.04
C ARG A 26 58.12 -21.87 9.10
N GLY A 27 57.61 -23.02 8.63
CA GLY A 27 58.31 -24.31 8.70
C GLY A 27 57.79 -25.31 9.73
N ASP A 28 57.14 -26.38 9.26
CA ASP A 28 57.66 -27.73 9.53
C ASP A 28 57.17 -28.77 8.50
N ARG A 29 58.04 -29.75 8.25
CA ARG A 29 57.90 -30.94 7.39
C ARG A 29 56.93 -31.92 8.06
N GLY A 30 56.06 -32.68 7.43
CA GLY A 30 56.19 -33.43 6.19
C GLY A 30 55.20 -34.60 6.24
N HIS A 31 54.49 -34.88 5.14
CA HIS A 31 54.16 -36.22 4.65
C HIS A 31 53.36 -36.07 3.35
N ARG A 32 53.98 -36.50 2.24
CA ARG A 32 53.34 -36.64 0.94
C ARG A 32 52.73 -38.04 0.85
N ALA A 33 51.46 -38.11 0.48
CA ALA A 33 50.92 -39.19 -0.34
C ALA A 33 50.01 -38.57 -1.43
N PRO A 34 50.01 -39.11 -2.66
CA PRO A 34 49.53 -38.43 -3.85
C PRO A 34 48.06 -38.75 -4.15
N GLY A 35 47.31 -37.73 -4.58
CA GLY A 35 45.92 -37.85 -5.00
C GLY A 35 45.38 -36.50 -5.45
N ALA A 36 45.96 -35.94 -6.51
CA ALA A 36 45.41 -34.78 -7.19
C ALA A 36 44.29 -35.24 -8.15
N LEU A 37 43.13 -34.58 -8.10
CA LEU A 37 42.44 -33.93 -9.23
C LEU A 37 40.93 -33.83 -8.99
N GLN A 38 40.37 -32.70 -9.47
CA GLN A 38 38.95 -32.34 -9.56
C GLN A 38 38.23 -31.81 -8.30
N GLY A 39 38.71 -30.65 -7.81
CA GLY A 39 37.83 -29.64 -7.22
C GLY A 39 37.61 -28.52 -8.24
N THR A 40 36.58 -28.62 -9.07
CA THR A 40 36.22 -27.56 -10.03
C THR A 40 35.69 -26.34 -9.30
N ALA A 41 35.95 -25.17 -9.89
CA ALA A 41 35.61 -23.82 -9.44
C ALA A 41 34.10 -23.53 -9.20
N GLY A 42 33.24 -24.54 -9.15
CA GLY A 42 31.80 -24.41 -8.89
C GLY A 42 31.42 -24.13 -7.43
N ASN A 43 32.30 -24.43 -6.46
CA ASN A 43 31.98 -24.22 -5.04
C ASN A 43 32.33 -22.82 -4.50
N ALA A 44 33.14 -22.04 -5.23
CA ALA A 44 33.57 -20.72 -4.78
C ALA A 44 32.51 -19.63 -5.01
N VAL A 45 31.62 -19.80 -6.00
CA VAL A 45 30.54 -18.84 -6.29
C VAL A 45 29.39 -18.95 -5.27
N VAL A 46 29.30 -20.06 -4.52
CA VAL A 46 28.26 -20.27 -3.49
C VAL A 46 28.59 -19.54 -2.18
N SER A 47 29.80 -19.01 -1.99
CA SER A 47 30.24 -18.48 -0.69
C SER A 47 30.06 -16.97 -0.49
N GLN A 48 29.42 -16.26 -1.41
CA GLN A 48 29.14 -14.81 -1.29
C GLN A 48 27.66 -14.45 -1.35
N MET A 49 26.77 -15.41 -1.07
CA MET A 49 25.37 -15.11 -0.83
C MET A 49 25.14 -14.97 0.67
N ILE A 50 24.51 -13.85 1.02
CA ILE A 50 23.74 -13.56 2.23
C ILE A 50 23.47 -14.83 3.04
N THR A 51 23.80 -14.83 4.33
CA THR A 51 23.56 -15.86 5.35
C THR A 51 22.08 -16.23 5.48
N VAL A 52 21.50 -16.79 4.42
CA VAL A 52 20.25 -17.52 4.45
C VAL A 52 20.60 -18.86 5.06
N SER A 53 19.84 -19.32 6.05
CA SER A 53 19.95 -20.69 6.55
C SER A 53 19.88 -21.61 5.34
N ARG A 54 20.99 -22.30 5.01
CA ARG A 54 21.16 -22.97 3.73
C ARG A 54 20.05 -24.00 3.55
N MET A 55 19.05 -23.67 2.75
CA MET A 55 18.02 -24.61 2.33
C MET A 55 18.69 -25.76 1.59
N MET A 56 18.19 -26.98 1.76
CA MET A 56 18.76 -28.13 1.07
C MET A 56 18.69 -27.95 -0.46
N THR A 57 19.72 -28.43 -1.14
CA THR A 57 19.79 -28.48 -2.60
C THR A 57 18.86 -29.56 -3.15
N GLU A 58 18.60 -29.54 -4.47
CA GLU A 58 17.84 -30.60 -5.13
C GLU A 58 18.42 -32.00 -4.87
N ASP A 59 19.75 -32.14 -4.89
CA ASP A 59 20.42 -33.42 -4.71
C ASP A 59 20.32 -33.90 -3.26
N GLU A 60 20.51 -33.01 -2.28
CA GLU A 60 20.32 -33.32 -0.86
C GLU A 60 18.87 -33.73 -0.58
N PHE A 61 17.90 -33.04 -1.18
CA PHE A 61 16.49 -33.39 -1.04
C PHE A 61 16.18 -34.77 -1.64
N LYS A 62 16.68 -35.06 -2.85
CA LYS A 62 16.50 -36.36 -3.50
C LYS A 62 17.15 -37.48 -2.68
N GLN A 63 18.37 -37.28 -2.18
CA GLN A 63 19.05 -38.24 -1.30
C GLN A 63 18.25 -38.47 0.00
N GLY A 64 17.83 -37.38 0.65
CA GLY A 64 17.06 -37.41 1.90
C GLY A 64 15.63 -37.95 1.78
N THR A 65 15.11 -38.15 0.56
CA THR A 65 13.77 -38.69 0.28
C THR A 65 13.79 -39.95 -0.60
N GLY A 66 14.97 -40.56 -0.77
CA GLY A 66 15.16 -41.79 -1.54
C GLY A 66 15.12 -41.56 -3.05
N ALA A 67 16.26 -41.19 -3.63
CA ALA A 67 16.44 -40.89 -5.06
C ALA A 67 16.30 -42.09 -6.00
N ILE A 68 16.48 -43.32 -5.50
CA ILE A 68 16.96 -44.46 -6.32
C ILE A 68 15.84 -45.39 -6.84
N THR A 69 14.59 -45.19 -6.47
CA THR A 69 13.50 -46.05 -6.96
C THR A 69 12.75 -45.39 -8.11
N GLY A 70 12.64 -46.07 -9.26
CA GLY A 70 11.96 -45.62 -10.49
C GLY A 70 10.48 -45.27 -10.37
N ARG A 71 9.95 -45.12 -9.15
CA ARG A 71 8.58 -44.69 -8.83
C ARG A 71 8.48 -43.20 -8.46
N ARG A 72 9.58 -42.44 -8.41
CA ARG A 72 9.56 -41.01 -8.05
C ARG A 72 8.75 -40.19 -9.06
N GLY A 73 8.99 -40.41 -10.36
CA GLY A 73 8.38 -39.65 -11.47
C GLY A 73 6.85 -39.75 -11.59
N HIS A 74 6.22 -40.69 -10.89
CA HIS A 74 4.75 -40.88 -10.87
C HIS A 74 4.12 -40.58 -9.50
N SER A 75 4.84 -39.90 -8.61
CA SER A 75 4.35 -39.60 -7.26
C SER A 75 4.29 -38.10 -6.99
N GLU A 76 3.40 -37.67 -6.09
CA GLU A 76 3.20 -36.27 -5.69
C GLU A 76 4.49 -35.54 -5.24
N ILE A 77 5.57 -36.27 -4.90
CA ILE A 77 6.87 -35.67 -4.55
C ILE A 77 7.49 -34.88 -5.72
N THR A 78 7.09 -35.18 -6.97
CA THR A 78 7.60 -34.45 -8.15
C THR A 78 7.20 -32.99 -8.12
N LYS A 79 6.07 -32.63 -7.49
CA LYS A 79 5.68 -31.24 -7.28
C LYS A 79 6.67 -30.51 -6.39
N VAL A 80 7.19 -31.18 -5.35
CA VAL A 80 8.24 -30.64 -4.48
C VAL A 80 9.56 -30.49 -5.25
N ASP A 81 9.93 -31.49 -6.06
CA ASP A 81 11.12 -31.40 -6.92
C ASP A 81 11.05 -30.21 -7.89
N GLN A 82 9.88 -30.02 -8.52
CA GLN A 82 9.66 -28.93 -9.47
C GLN A 82 9.72 -27.56 -8.79
N ALA A 83 9.10 -27.41 -7.62
CA ALA A 83 9.15 -26.15 -6.86
C ALA A 83 10.58 -25.82 -6.41
N LEU A 84 11.33 -26.81 -5.91
CA LEU A 84 12.71 -26.62 -5.47
C LEU A 84 13.63 -26.26 -6.65
N LYS A 85 13.46 -26.94 -7.79
CA LYS A 85 14.19 -26.60 -9.02
C LYS A 85 13.88 -25.19 -9.50
N ALA A 86 12.60 -24.79 -9.48
CA ALA A 86 12.18 -23.45 -9.88
C ALA A 86 12.82 -22.37 -9.00
N PHE A 87 12.87 -22.59 -7.67
CA PHE A 87 13.55 -21.69 -6.74
C PHE A 87 15.04 -21.50 -7.07
N TYR A 88 15.79 -22.58 -7.31
CA TYR A 88 17.21 -22.48 -7.64
C TYR A 88 17.50 -21.98 -9.07
N ALA A 89 16.49 -21.93 -9.93
CA ALA A 89 16.59 -21.32 -11.25
C ALA A 89 16.34 -19.81 -11.24
N LEU A 90 15.89 -19.24 -10.12
CA LEU A 90 15.66 -17.80 -10.01
C LEU A 90 16.98 -17.02 -10.10
N PRO A 91 17.00 -15.85 -10.78
CA PRO A 91 18.13 -14.95 -10.73
C PRO A 91 18.33 -14.40 -9.31
N ASP A 92 19.52 -13.85 -9.04
CA ASP A 92 19.84 -13.39 -7.69
C ASP A 92 19.06 -12.14 -7.23
N ALA A 93 18.53 -11.37 -8.18
CA ALA A 93 17.70 -10.21 -7.91
C ALA A 93 16.21 -10.59 -7.85
N GLY A 94 15.47 -10.01 -6.91
CA GLY A 94 14.01 -10.19 -6.77
C GLY A 94 13.62 -10.91 -5.49
N GLN A 95 13.49 -10.17 -4.40
CA GLN A 95 13.01 -10.66 -3.10
C GLN A 95 11.55 -11.16 -3.22
N GLY A 96 10.71 -10.48 -4.00
CA GLY A 96 9.33 -10.90 -4.27
C GLY A 96 9.24 -12.24 -5.02
N ALA A 97 10.05 -12.43 -6.06
CA ALA A 97 10.12 -13.71 -6.79
C ALA A 97 10.63 -14.86 -5.91
N ARG A 98 11.65 -14.60 -5.08
CA ARG A 98 12.13 -15.57 -4.08
C ARG A 98 11.05 -15.92 -3.06
N TRP A 99 10.31 -14.93 -2.56
CA TRP A 99 9.18 -15.15 -1.64
C TRP A 99 8.14 -16.11 -2.23
N LEU A 100 7.70 -15.86 -3.47
CA LEU A 100 6.71 -16.69 -4.16
C LEU A 100 7.22 -18.13 -4.36
N ALA A 101 8.46 -18.30 -4.79
CA ALA A 101 9.04 -19.64 -4.97
C ALA A 101 9.21 -20.40 -3.65
N LEU A 102 9.56 -19.74 -2.55
CA LEU A 102 9.59 -20.35 -1.22
C LEU A 102 8.19 -20.78 -0.79
N ARG A 103 7.17 -19.96 -1.04
CA ARG A 103 5.76 -20.31 -0.77
C ARG A 103 5.32 -21.55 -1.57
N ASP A 104 5.72 -21.64 -2.83
CA ASP A 104 5.42 -22.81 -3.66
C ASP A 104 6.09 -24.09 -3.12
N ILE A 105 7.32 -23.99 -2.59
CA ILE A 105 7.98 -25.10 -1.89
C ILE A 105 7.19 -25.47 -0.62
N ILE A 106 6.84 -24.50 0.23
CA ILE A 106 6.10 -24.73 1.48
C ILE A 106 4.77 -25.43 1.18
N ARG A 107 4.01 -24.93 0.19
CA ARG A 107 2.75 -25.53 -0.24
C ARG A 107 2.95 -26.95 -0.75
N ALA A 108 3.88 -27.16 -1.68
CA ALA A 108 4.14 -28.49 -2.23
C ALA A 108 4.56 -29.50 -1.14
N CYS A 109 5.36 -29.06 -0.18
CA CYS A 109 5.74 -29.86 0.99
C CYS A 109 4.52 -30.20 1.86
N GLY A 110 3.68 -29.21 2.18
CA GLY A 110 2.45 -29.40 2.95
C GLY A 110 1.47 -30.36 2.28
N ASP A 111 1.20 -30.16 0.99
CA ASP A 111 0.31 -31.01 0.18
C ASP A 111 0.80 -32.46 0.15
N TYR A 112 2.12 -32.67 -0.02
CA TYR A 112 2.71 -34.00 0.00
C TYR A 112 2.54 -34.69 1.36
N VAL A 113 2.85 -33.97 2.45
CA VAL A 113 2.74 -34.51 3.82
C VAL A 113 1.28 -34.86 4.14
N ALA A 114 0.34 -33.99 3.79
CA ALA A 114 -1.09 -34.24 3.96
C ALA A 114 -1.56 -35.46 3.15
N HIS A 115 -1.11 -35.60 1.90
CA HIS A 115 -1.48 -36.72 1.04
C HIS A 115 -0.93 -38.07 1.53
N LYS A 116 0.27 -38.10 2.14
CA LYS A 116 0.91 -39.35 2.61
C LYS A 116 0.62 -39.72 4.07
N GLY A 117 0.20 -38.76 4.90
CA GLY A 117 0.09 -38.95 6.35
C GLY A 117 1.45 -39.20 7.02
N ASP A 118 1.48 -39.36 8.35
CA ASP A 118 2.72 -39.44 9.14
C ASP A 118 3.62 -40.65 8.84
N GLY A 119 3.08 -41.70 8.21
CA GLY A 119 3.80 -42.95 7.93
C GLY A 119 4.57 -43.00 6.61
N GLY A 120 4.54 -41.95 5.79
CA GLY A 120 5.19 -41.94 4.48
C GLY A 120 6.72 -41.88 4.57
N SER A 121 7.43 -42.76 3.86
CA SER A 121 8.91 -42.87 3.91
C SER A 121 9.68 -41.61 3.52
N ARG A 122 9.04 -40.63 2.86
CA ARG A 122 9.66 -39.34 2.46
C ARG A 122 9.24 -38.16 3.32
N VAL A 123 8.25 -38.34 4.20
CA VAL A 123 7.60 -37.25 4.96
C VAL A 123 8.59 -36.50 5.82
N GLY A 124 9.52 -37.19 6.48
CA GLY A 124 10.55 -36.54 7.30
C GLY A 124 11.47 -35.62 6.49
N GLY A 125 11.86 -36.01 5.27
CA GLY A 125 12.65 -35.16 4.38
C GLY A 125 11.86 -33.97 3.85
N THR A 126 10.60 -34.19 3.46
CA THR A 126 9.70 -33.14 2.99
C THR A 126 9.39 -32.10 4.08
N ARG A 127 9.16 -32.52 5.33
CA ARG A 127 8.96 -31.61 6.46
C ARG A 127 10.17 -30.71 6.68
N ARG A 128 11.37 -31.30 6.72
CA ARG A 128 12.61 -30.53 6.88
C ARG A 128 12.81 -29.48 5.78
N LEU A 129 12.50 -29.82 4.52
CA LEU A 129 12.55 -28.83 3.43
C LEU A 129 11.52 -27.72 3.63
N GLY A 130 10.29 -28.07 4.00
CA GLY A 130 9.25 -27.09 4.34
C GLY A 130 9.69 -26.13 5.45
N ASP A 131 10.25 -26.66 6.55
CA ASP A 131 10.73 -25.85 7.67
C ASP A 131 11.90 -24.93 7.26
N GLN A 132 12.81 -25.42 6.42
CA GLN A 132 13.90 -24.61 5.86
C GLN A 132 13.37 -23.50 4.95
N ALA A 133 12.35 -23.79 4.13
CA ALA A 133 11.73 -22.80 3.26
C ALA A 133 11.01 -21.71 4.07
N VAL A 134 10.29 -22.07 5.15
CA VAL A 134 9.70 -21.10 6.10
C VAL A 134 10.78 -20.24 6.76
N ALA A 135 11.87 -20.84 7.21
CA ALA A 135 12.98 -20.11 7.82
C ALA A 135 13.65 -19.14 6.84
N ALA A 136 13.88 -19.57 5.59
CA ALA A 136 14.42 -18.73 4.53
C ALA A 136 13.47 -17.58 4.17
N GLN A 137 12.16 -17.84 4.14
CA GLN A 137 11.14 -16.83 3.89
C GLN A 137 11.16 -15.73 4.95
N GLY A 138 11.34 -16.11 6.23
CA GLY A 138 11.48 -15.15 7.35
C GLY A 138 12.79 -14.35 7.37
N GLN A 139 13.74 -14.65 6.50
CA GLN A 139 15.01 -13.91 6.36
C GLN A 139 14.99 -12.91 5.19
N LEU A 140 13.93 -12.92 4.36
CA LEU A 140 13.76 -11.95 3.29
C LEU A 140 13.45 -10.56 3.87
N ASP A 141 13.89 -9.51 3.19
CA ASP A 141 13.59 -8.14 3.61
C ASP A 141 12.11 -7.83 3.28
N PRO A 142 11.24 -7.63 4.27
CA PRO A 142 9.81 -7.50 4.04
C PRO A 142 9.44 -6.27 3.19
N GLU A 143 10.24 -5.20 3.29
CA GLU A 143 10.04 -4.01 2.46
C GLU A 143 10.35 -4.28 0.99
N ALA A 144 11.48 -4.92 0.70
CA ALA A 144 11.83 -5.31 -0.65
C ALA A 144 10.84 -6.32 -1.24
N VAL A 145 10.38 -7.29 -0.44
CA VAL A 145 9.32 -8.22 -0.85
C VAL A 145 8.04 -7.46 -1.22
N PHE A 146 7.60 -6.52 -0.36
CA PHE A 146 6.41 -5.72 -0.64
C PHE A 146 6.52 -4.95 -1.97
N ARG A 147 7.63 -4.25 -2.19
CA ARG A 147 7.86 -3.45 -3.40
C ARG A 147 7.95 -4.28 -4.67
N ASP A 148 8.64 -5.42 -4.62
CA ASP A 148 8.74 -6.33 -5.75
C ASP A 148 7.36 -6.92 -6.09
N LEU A 149 6.61 -7.36 -5.09
CA LEU A 149 5.25 -7.87 -5.30
C LEU A 149 4.31 -6.78 -5.84
N LEU A 150 4.44 -5.53 -5.39
CA LEU A 150 3.67 -4.41 -5.93
C LEU A 150 3.98 -4.17 -7.42
N THR A 151 5.26 -4.27 -7.79
CA THR A 151 5.73 -4.12 -9.18
C THR A 151 5.19 -5.23 -10.09
N GLU A 152 5.14 -6.47 -9.59
CA GLU A 152 4.55 -7.58 -10.34
C GLU A 152 3.04 -7.41 -10.53
N ILE A 153 2.33 -6.87 -9.53
CA ILE A 153 0.90 -6.54 -9.66
C ILE A 153 0.68 -5.43 -10.70
N ASP A 154 1.50 -4.38 -10.67
CA ASP A 154 1.46 -3.31 -11.67
C ASP A 154 1.69 -3.87 -13.09
N LEU A 155 2.63 -4.80 -13.25
CA LEU A 155 2.90 -5.47 -14.53
C LEU A 155 1.72 -6.34 -14.99
N ALA A 156 1.09 -7.09 -14.08
CA ALA A 156 -0.10 -7.90 -14.38
C ALA A 156 -1.25 -7.00 -14.85
N MET A 157 -1.50 -5.91 -14.14
CA MET A 157 -2.52 -4.93 -14.52
C MET A 157 -2.25 -4.29 -15.88
N SER A 158 -0.99 -3.97 -16.21
CA SER A 158 -0.65 -3.44 -17.53
C SER A 158 -0.96 -4.39 -18.70
N LYS A 159 -1.13 -5.68 -18.41
CA LYS A 159 -1.52 -6.72 -19.38
C LYS A 159 -3.02 -7.01 -19.39
N GLY A 160 -3.81 -6.29 -18.59
CA GLY A 160 -5.25 -6.55 -18.41
C GLY A 160 -5.55 -7.83 -17.62
N GLU A 161 -4.57 -8.33 -16.85
CA GLU A 161 -4.78 -9.47 -15.96
C GLU A 161 -5.46 -9.00 -14.66
N ASN A 162 -6.33 -9.83 -14.09
CA ASN A 162 -7.03 -9.50 -12.85
C ASN A 162 -6.26 -10.01 -11.62
N PRO A 163 -5.63 -9.12 -10.82
CA PRO A 163 -4.90 -9.45 -9.60
C PRO A 163 -5.78 -9.84 -8.39
N ASP A 164 -7.10 -10.00 -8.58
CA ASP A 164 -8.03 -10.64 -7.64
C ASP A 164 -8.46 -12.08 -8.04
N TYR A 165 -8.18 -12.57 -9.27
CA TYR A 165 -8.56 -13.94 -9.70
C TYR A 165 -7.46 -15.00 -9.93
N ASP A 166 -6.19 -14.64 -10.05
CA ASP A 166 -5.08 -15.61 -10.04
C ASP A 166 -4.78 -16.22 -8.64
N PRO A 167 -5.04 -17.51 -8.38
CA PRO A 167 -4.80 -18.16 -7.09
C PRO A 167 -3.32 -18.20 -6.63
N ARG A 168 -2.38 -17.71 -7.45
CA ARG A 168 -0.97 -17.46 -7.09
C ARG A 168 -0.75 -16.06 -6.50
N MET A 169 -1.79 -15.23 -6.38
CA MET A 169 -1.61 -13.78 -6.27
C MET A 169 -0.93 -13.24 -5.03
N GLN A 170 -0.37 -12.08 -5.34
CA GLN A 170 0.65 -11.31 -4.67
C GLN A 170 0.01 -10.27 -3.75
N ALA A 171 -1.23 -9.84 -3.97
CA ALA A 171 -1.83 -8.75 -3.20
C ALA A 171 -1.94 -9.06 -1.71
N GLY A 172 -2.43 -10.25 -1.35
CA GLY A 172 -2.48 -10.71 0.04
C GLY A 172 -1.09 -10.99 0.63
N GLU A 173 -0.13 -11.42 -0.19
CA GLU A 173 1.26 -11.65 0.25
C GLU A 173 2.03 -10.34 0.44
N ALA A 174 1.82 -9.36 -0.43
CA ALA A 174 2.32 -8.00 -0.30
C ALA A 174 1.78 -7.37 0.97
N GLN A 175 0.47 -7.51 1.23
CA GLN A 175 -0.12 -7.04 2.48
C GLN A 175 0.53 -7.70 3.70
N LYS A 176 0.76 -9.02 3.69
CA LYS A 176 1.47 -9.73 4.77
C LYS A 176 2.91 -9.25 4.92
N ALA A 177 3.63 -9.05 3.82
CA ALA A 177 4.99 -8.52 3.84
C ALA A 177 5.00 -7.13 4.49
N ALA A 178 4.10 -6.23 4.06
CA ALA A 178 3.94 -4.89 4.62
C ALA A 178 3.67 -4.89 6.13
N GLN A 179 2.85 -5.82 6.62
CA GLN A 179 2.56 -5.99 8.05
C GLN A 179 3.77 -6.36 8.91
N THR A 180 4.82 -6.92 8.29
CA THR A 180 6.04 -7.34 8.99
C THR A 180 7.17 -6.30 8.93
N ILE A 181 6.95 -5.18 8.24
CA ILE A 181 7.92 -4.09 8.15
C ILE A 181 7.98 -3.36 9.51
N PRO A 182 9.17 -3.10 10.07
CA PRO A 182 9.33 -2.26 11.26
C PRO A 182 8.70 -0.88 11.08
N ALA A 183 8.10 -0.33 12.14
CA ALA A 183 7.26 0.87 12.05
C ALA A 183 7.98 2.11 11.46
N ASP A 184 9.24 2.33 11.82
CA ASP A 184 10.09 3.41 11.30
C ASP A 184 10.35 3.26 9.80
N ARG A 185 10.68 2.04 9.36
CA ARG A 185 10.85 1.72 7.94
C ARG A 185 9.53 1.81 7.17
N PHE A 186 8.43 1.39 7.77
CA PHE A 186 7.11 1.50 7.18
C PHE A 186 6.72 2.95 6.94
N HIS A 187 6.92 3.81 7.95
CA HIS A 187 6.70 5.24 7.83
C HIS A 187 7.54 5.84 6.68
N ALA A 188 8.84 5.55 6.64
CA ALA A 188 9.73 6.04 5.59
C ALA A 188 9.28 5.56 4.19
N MET A 189 8.95 4.28 4.04
CA MET A 189 8.41 3.71 2.80
C MET A 189 7.12 4.41 2.36
N MET A 190 6.19 4.66 3.27
CA MET A 190 4.95 5.38 2.94
C MET A 190 5.23 6.84 2.56
N GLY A 191 6.22 7.48 3.18
CA GLY A 191 6.69 8.81 2.78
C GLY A 191 7.18 8.85 1.33
N GLU A 192 7.85 7.81 0.84
CA GLU A 192 8.22 7.71 -0.58
C GLU A 192 7.00 7.59 -1.50
N PHE A 193 5.96 6.86 -1.11
CA PHE A 193 4.72 6.79 -1.90
C PHE A 193 3.96 8.12 -1.89
N VAL A 194 3.98 8.87 -0.78
CA VAL A 194 3.46 10.25 -0.73
C VAL A 194 4.24 11.15 -1.68
N GLN A 195 5.57 11.05 -1.71
CA GLN A 195 6.41 11.78 -2.67
C GLN A 195 6.09 11.36 -4.11
N LYS A 196 5.87 10.07 -4.38
CA LYS A 196 5.46 9.57 -5.69
C LYS A 196 4.10 10.13 -6.12
N LEU A 197 3.13 10.22 -5.23
CA LEU A 197 1.85 10.92 -5.49
C LEU A 197 2.09 12.40 -5.81
N GLY A 198 2.94 13.08 -5.04
CA GLY A 198 3.28 14.49 -5.28
C GLY A 198 4.00 14.73 -6.60
N ALA A 199 4.88 13.82 -7.00
CA ALA A 199 5.62 13.89 -8.27
C ALA A 199 4.70 13.78 -9.49
N LEU A 200 3.51 13.17 -9.36
CA LEU A 200 2.52 13.18 -10.44
C LEU A 200 2.15 14.61 -10.85
N ARG A 201 2.23 15.60 -9.94
CA ARG A 201 1.94 17.01 -10.27
C ARG A 201 2.80 17.53 -11.42
N ASP A 202 4.02 17.03 -11.57
CA ASP A 202 4.93 17.49 -12.62
C ASP A 202 4.73 16.72 -13.95
N ASP A 203 3.74 15.82 -14.03
CA ASP A 203 3.33 15.13 -15.25
C ASP A 203 2.44 16.04 -16.11
N GLU A 204 2.97 16.51 -17.24
CA GLU A 204 2.27 17.38 -18.20
C GLU A 204 1.05 16.74 -18.85
N THR A 205 0.91 15.40 -18.78
CA THR A 205 -0.24 14.68 -19.30
C THR A 205 -1.43 14.67 -18.35
N LEU A 206 -1.27 15.15 -17.12
CA LEU A 206 -2.37 15.23 -16.16
C LEU A 206 -3.43 16.26 -16.59
N PRO A 207 -4.72 15.93 -16.46
CA PRO A 207 -5.78 16.91 -16.53
C PRO A 207 -5.61 18.01 -15.46
N ALA A 208 -5.96 19.24 -15.81
CA ALA A 208 -5.83 20.39 -14.91
C ALA A 208 -6.59 20.20 -13.59
N GLU A 209 -7.73 19.51 -13.61
CA GLU A 209 -8.50 19.19 -12.40
C GLU A 209 -7.71 18.26 -11.46
N THR A 210 -7.05 17.24 -12.01
CA THR A 210 -6.24 16.30 -11.23
C THR A 210 -4.99 16.98 -10.69
N HIS A 211 -4.35 17.86 -11.48
CA HIS A 211 -3.22 18.67 -11.02
C HIS A 211 -3.60 19.57 -9.83
N ALA A 212 -4.76 20.23 -9.89
CA ALA A 212 -5.26 21.07 -8.79
C ALA A 212 -5.53 20.25 -7.52
N VAL A 213 -6.14 19.07 -7.67
CA VAL A 213 -6.36 18.14 -6.55
C VAL A 213 -5.04 17.72 -5.93
N ILE A 214 -4.06 17.23 -6.70
CA ILE A 214 -2.75 16.82 -6.15
C ILE A 214 -2.07 18.00 -5.43
N GLY A 215 -2.13 19.21 -6.00
CA GLY A 215 -1.62 20.41 -5.36
C GLY A 215 -2.21 20.67 -3.98
N GLU A 216 -3.54 20.54 -3.82
CA GLU A 216 -4.22 20.65 -2.52
C GLU A 216 -3.80 19.53 -1.56
N LEU A 217 -3.74 18.29 -2.03
CA LEU A 217 -3.37 17.15 -1.19
C LEU A 217 -1.93 17.28 -0.67
N MET A 218 -1.01 17.75 -1.51
CA MET A 218 0.38 17.98 -1.11
C MET A 218 0.53 19.13 -0.12
N ALA A 219 -0.37 20.11 -0.12
CA ALA A 219 -0.34 21.21 0.84
C ALA A 219 -0.64 20.76 2.28
N VAL A 220 -1.34 19.63 2.46
CA VAL A 220 -1.68 19.09 3.79
C VAL A 220 -0.77 17.95 4.26
N VAL A 221 0.14 17.45 3.42
CA VAL A 221 1.12 16.41 3.79
C VAL A 221 1.91 16.76 5.06
N PRO A 222 2.39 18.01 5.27
CA PRO A 222 3.13 18.35 6.49
C PRO A 222 2.35 18.16 7.80
N LEU A 223 1.01 18.07 7.74
CA LEU A 223 0.16 17.83 8.91
C LEU A 223 0.09 16.33 9.29
N VAL A 224 0.46 15.43 8.38
CA VAL A 224 0.48 13.98 8.64
C VAL A 224 1.80 13.60 9.30
N THR A 225 1.78 13.41 10.61
CA THR A 225 2.99 13.20 11.41
C THR A 225 3.40 11.73 11.51
N VAL A 226 2.46 10.81 11.34
CA VAL A 226 2.72 9.36 11.44
C VAL A 226 1.94 8.61 10.37
N MET A 227 2.64 7.79 9.59
CA MET A 227 2.07 6.75 8.73
C MET A 227 2.41 5.38 9.32
N GLN A 228 1.39 4.57 9.58
CA GLN A 228 1.56 3.28 10.26
C GLN A 228 0.59 2.23 9.75
N TYR A 229 0.91 0.95 9.95
CA TYR A 229 -0.05 -0.11 9.76
C TYR A 229 -1.12 -0.07 10.87
N PRO A 230 -2.41 -0.31 10.58
CA PRO A 230 -3.45 -0.32 11.61
C PRO A 230 -3.23 -1.42 12.65
N GLN A 231 -2.96 -1.03 13.90
CA GLN A 231 -2.91 -1.94 15.04
C GLN A 231 -4.33 -2.10 15.64
N GLY A 232 -5.02 -3.20 15.30
CA GLY A 232 -6.32 -3.54 15.91
C GLY A 232 -7.52 -2.71 15.46
N GLY A 233 -7.49 -2.12 14.27
CA GLY A 233 -8.59 -1.30 13.74
C GLY A 233 -8.60 -1.20 12.21
N MET A 234 -9.51 -0.40 11.67
CA MET A 234 -9.57 -0.11 10.22
C MET A 234 -8.48 0.89 9.81
N GLY A 235 -8.07 0.84 8.54
CA GLY A 235 -7.31 1.92 7.90
C GLY A 235 -8.07 3.25 7.98
N GLY A 236 -7.34 4.35 7.81
CA GLY A 236 -7.93 5.69 7.87
C GLY A 236 -7.08 6.73 8.60
N MET A 237 -7.39 7.99 8.34
CA MET A 237 -6.83 9.14 9.04
C MET A 237 -7.45 9.32 10.43
N LYS A 238 -6.62 9.74 11.40
CA LYS A 238 -7.04 10.08 12.76
C LYS A 238 -6.36 11.37 13.19
N LEU A 239 -7.09 12.24 13.88
CA LEU A 239 -6.48 13.33 14.66
C LEU A 239 -5.70 12.73 15.85
N GLY A 240 -4.51 13.26 16.06
CA GLY A 240 -3.66 12.93 17.20
C GLY A 240 -4.34 13.32 18.51
N PRO A 241 -4.11 12.58 19.60
CA PRO A 241 -4.76 12.83 20.89
C PRO A 241 -4.40 14.20 21.49
N ASP A 242 -3.22 14.72 21.15
CA ASP A 242 -2.72 16.02 21.61
C ASP A 242 -2.87 17.14 20.56
N ALA A 243 -3.55 16.86 19.44
CA ALA A 243 -3.78 17.84 18.39
C ALA A 243 -4.67 18.97 18.91
N THR A 244 -4.18 20.21 18.85
CA THR A 244 -4.99 21.41 19.11
C THR A 244 -5.57 21.94 17.80
N GLU A 245 -6.64 22.73 17.86
CA GLU A 245 -7.21 23.38 16.66
C GLU A 245 -6.16 24.18 15.89
N ASP A 246 -5.19 24.79 16.58
CA ASP A 246 -4.10 25.59 16.00
C ASP A 246 -2.89 24.77 15.49
N ASP A 247 -2.78 23.49 15.86
CA ASP A 247 -1.67 22.61 15.47
C ASP A 247 -2.16 21.16 15.30
N PRO A 248 -2.91 20.88 14.22
CA PRO A 248 -3.52 19.59 14.04
C PRO A 248 -2.50 18.57 13.54
N ALA A 249 -2.18 17.59 14.38
CA ALA A 249 -1.36 16.45 14.01
C ALA A 249 -2.26 15.28 13.56
N PHE A 250 -1.98 14.69 12.40
CA PHE A 250 -2.72 13.54 11.87
C PHE A 250 -1.89 12.27 11.83
N THR A 251 -2.49 11.15 12.23
CA THR A 251 -1.97 9.81 12.04
C THR A 251 -2.73 9.10 10.94
N PHE A 252 -2.02 8.67 9.91
CA PHE A 252 -2.54 7.86 8.82
C PHE A 252 -2.31 6.37 9.11
N ASN A 253 -3.41 5.63 9.30
CA ASN A 253 -3.35 4.16 9.31
C ASN A 253 -3.51 3.66 7.88
N VAL A 254 -2.40 3.26 7.26
CA VAL A 254 -2.37 2.90 5.85
C VAL A 254 -2.90 1.50 5.63
N ASP A 255 -3.90 1.39 4.77
CA ASP A 255 -4.32 0.11 4.21
C ASP A 255 -3.40 -0.27 3.05
N THR A 256 -2.59 -1.31 3.25
CA THR A 256 -1.62 -1.82 2.27
C THR A 256 -2.19 -2.95 1.43
N GLN A 257 -3.53 -3.03 1.28
CA GLN A 257 -4.16 -3.88 0.28
C GLN A 257 -3.56 -3.56 -1.10
N ALA A 258 -2.73 -4.46 -1.63
CA ALA A 258 -2.04 -4.24 -2.90
C ALA A 258 -2.89 -4.67 -4.11
N ARG A 259 -4.22 -4.80 -3.96
CA ARG A 259 -5.10 -5.42 -4.97
C ARG A 259 -5.14 -4.70 -6.32
N GLY A 260 -4.67 -3.45 -6.41
CA GLY A 260 -4.49 -2.71 -7.67
C GLY A 260 -3.08 -2.12 -7.83
N GLY A 261 -2.08 -2.79 -7.26
CA GLY A 261 -0.69 -2.37 -7.36
C GLY A 261 -0.43 -0.98 -6.76
N THR A 262 0.53 -0.27 -7.33
CA THR A 262 0.87 1.12 -6.98
C THR A 262 -0.35 2.04 -7.13
N SER A 263 -1.18 1.84 -8.16
CA SER A 263 -2.33 2.72 -8.42
C SER A 263 -3.31 2.73 -7.23
N PHE A 264 -3.59 1.56 -6.66
CA PHE A 264 -4.43 1.43 -5.45
C PHE A 264 -3.81 2.17 -4.26
N LEU A 265 -2.52 1.96 -4.01
CA LEU A 265 -1.82 2.55 -2.87
C LEU A 265 -1.80 4.09 -2.97
N LEU A 266 -1.44 4.64 -4.13
CA LEU A 266 -1.43 6.10 -4.34
C LEU A 266 -2.85 6.69 -4.24
N GLY A 267 -3.86 6.01 -4.79
CA GLY A 267 -5.24 6.46 -4.65
C GLY A 267 -5.75 6.36 -3.22
N HIS A 268 -5.31 5.40 -2.42
CA HIS A 268 -5.60 5.33 -0.99
C HIS A 268 -4.93 6.46 -0.21
N ILE A 269 -3.67 6.79 -0.51
CA ILE A 269 -3.01 7.97 0.06
C ILE A 269 -3.81 9.24 -0.30
N ALA A 270 -4.25 9.38 -1.56
CA ALA A 270 -5.05 10.52 -2.00
C ALA A 270 -6.41 10.60 -1.29
N HIS A 271 -7.08 9.47 -1.09
CA HIS A 271 -8.33 9.37 -0.31
C HIS A 271 -8.14 9.97 1.10
N GLU A 272 -7.07 9.58 1.77
CA GLU A 272 -6.84 9.90 3.18
C GLU A 272 -6.34 11.34 3.36
N LEU A 273 -5.49 11.83 2.45
CA LEU A 273 -5.12 13.25 2.40
C LEU A 273 -6.33 14.14 2.07
N THR A 274 -7.33 13.62 1.34
CA THR A 274 -8.56 14.37 1.05
C THR A 274 -9.37 14.60 2.32
N HIS A 275 -9.40 13.65 3.26
CA HIS A 275 -10.02 13.88 4.57
C HIS A 275 -9.35 15.03 5.33
N VAL A 276 -8.01 15.09 5.32
CA VAL A 276 -7.27 16.19 5.96
C VAL A 276 -7.56 17.53 5.27
N ALA A 277 -7.52 17.57 3.94
CA ALA A 277 -7.81 18.77 3.16
C ALA A 277 -9.24 19.27 3.39
N ALA A 278 -10.22 18.36 3.45
CA ALA A 278 -11.60 18.70 3.75
C ALA A 278 -11.77 19.19 5.20
N HIS A 279 -11.08 18.56 6.16
CA HIS A 279 -11.12 18.99 7.55
C HIS A 279 -10.58 20.42 7.72
N GLN A 280 -9.42 20.71 7.12
CA GLN A 280 -8.85 22.06 7.10
C GLN A 280 -9.76 23.08 6.39
N ALA A 281 -10.47 22.67 5.34
CA ALA A 281 -11.34 23.55 4.58
C ALA A 281 -12.67 23.86 5.27
N PHE A 282 -13.28 22.86 5.90
CA PHE A 282 -14.65 22.93 6.39
C PHE A 282 -14.76 23.17 7.89
N GLY A 283 -13.65 23.08 8.64
CA GLY A 283 -13.68 23.15 10.10
C GLY A 283 -14.48 21.99 10.70
N SER A 284 -14.32 20.80 10.12
CA SER A 284 -15.12 19.63 10.48
C SER A 284 -14.71 19.07 11.85
N SER A 285 -15.56 18.25 12.43
CA SER A 285 -15.24 17.51 13.65
C SER A 285 -14.14 16.46 13.40
N PRO A 286 -13.69 15.74 14.44
CA PRO A 286 -12.82 14.58 14.25
C PRO A 286 -13.35 13.45 13.35
N VAL A 287 -14.64 13.45 13.01
CA VAL A 287 -15.23 12.54 12.01
C VAL A 287 -14.84 12.94 10.58
N MET A 288 -14.27 14.14 10.38
CA MET A 288 -13.80 14.66 9.10
C MET A 288 -14.90 14.74 8.04
N GLU A 289 -16.10 15.13 8.46
CA GLU A 289 -17.23 15.29 7.56
C GLU A 289 -16.94 16.34 6.46
N LEU A 290 -17.40 16.05 5.25
CA LEU A 290 -17.23 16.83 4.02
C LEU A 290 -18.29 17.93 3.89
N VAL A 291 -18.61 18.58 5.01
CA VAL A 291 -19.68 19.58 5.16
C VAL A 291 -19.11 20.75 5.94
N GLN A 292 -19.36 21.97 5.47
CA GLN A 292 -18.93 23.18 6.17
C GLN A 292 -19.56 23.26 7.57
N SER A 293 -18.74 23.56 8.57
CA SER A 293 -19.23 23.76 9.93
C SER A 293 -20.27 24.87 9.99
N GLY A 294 -21.40 24.59 10.65
CA GLY A 294 -22.53 25.51 10.76
C GLY A 294 -23.59 25.38 9.66
N ALA A 295 -23.43 24.47 8.69
CA ALA A 295 -24.45 24.21 7.68
C ALA A 295 -25.80 23.81 8.30
N THR A 296 -26.89 24.29 7.70
CA THR A 296 -28.26 23.91 8.11
C THR A 296 -28.64 22.53 7.59
N ASP A 297 -29.70 21.94 8.16
CA ASP A 297 -30.20 20.64 7.71
C ASP A 297 -30.65 20.69 6.23
N GLU A 298 -31.22 21.81 5.78
CA GLU A 298 -31.59 22.02 4.38
C GLU A 298 -30.38 22.08 3.45
N GLU A 299 -29.32 22.79 3.85
CA GLU A 299 -28.07 22.86 3.09
C GLU A 299 -27.40 21.48 3.00
N VAL A 300 -27.41 20.73 4.10
CA VAL A 300 -26.90 19.36 4.15
C VAL A 300 -27.70 18.43 3.26
N ALA A 301 -29.03 18.49 3.32
CA ALA A 301 -29.90 17.67 2.48
C ALA A 301 -29.68 17.98 0.99
N ALA A 302 -29.58 19.26 0.62
CA ALA A 302 -29.32 19.68 -0.76
C ALA A 302 -27.96 19.18 -1.26
N LEU A 303 -26.90 19.33 -0.44
CA LEU A 303 -25.56 18.85 -0.77
C LEU A 303 -25.52 17.33 -0.94
N ALA A 304 -26.18 16.59 -0.04
CA ALA A 304 -26.24 15.13 -0.11
C ALA A 304 -26.99 14.66 -1.37
N ALA A 305 -28.08 15.36 -1.75
CA ALA A 305 -28.82 15.08 -2.97
C ALA A 305 -27.99 15.32 -4.23
N GLU A 306 -27.27 16.45 -4.31
CA GLU A 306 -26.34 16.77 -5.41
C GLU A 306 -25.29 15.66 -5.56
N ARG A 307 -24.61 15.30 -4.48
CA ARG A 307 -23.56 14.27 -4.47
C ARG A 307 -24.10 12.89 -4.83
N LYS A 308 -25.29 12.52 -4.33
CA LYS A 308 -25.97 11.26 -4.68
C LYS A 308 -26.25 11.19 -6.18
N GLN A 309 -26.75 12.28 -6.77
CA GLN A 309 -26.99 12.35 -8.21
C GLN A 309 -25.69 12.20 -9.00
N SER A 310 -24.63 12.91 -8.61
CA SER A 310 -23.33 12.78 -9.28
C SER A 310 -22.76 11.35 -9.24
N LEU A 311 -22.86 10.66 -8.10
CA LEU A 311 -22.49 9.25 -8.01
C LEU A 311 -23.36 8.34 -8.90
N ALA A 312 -24.64 8.66 -9.07
CA ALA A 312 -25.53 7.92 -9.95
C ALA A 312 -25.16 8.13 -11.43
N ASP A 313 -24.82 9.36 -11.82
CA ASP A 313 -24.38 9.71 -13.17
C ASP A 313 -23.05 9.01 -13.50
N LEU A 314 -22.11 8.98 -12.55
CA LEU A 314 -20.86 8.24 -12.67
C LEU A 314 -21.11 6.73 -12.83
N LYS A 315 -22.02 6.14 -12.04
CA LYS A 315 -22.39 4.71 -12.18
C LYS A 315 -22.98 4.43 -13.56
N ALA A 316 -23.80 5.33 -14.09
CA ALA A 316 -24.37 5.21 -15.42
C ALA A 316 -23.28 5.26 -16.50
N ALA A 317 -22.34 6.21 -16.42
CA ALA A 317 -21.23 6.34 -17.37
C ALA A 317 -20.18 5.21 -17.30
N LEU A 318 -20.06 4.56 -16.14
CA LEU A 318 -19.24 3.36 -15.98
C LEU A 318 -19.86 2.13 -16.64
N THR A 319 -21.19 2.04 -16.66
CA THR A 319 -21.91 0.85 -17.12
C THR A 319 -21.69 0.61 -18.62
N GLY A 320 -21.10 -0.54 -18.95
CA GLY A 320 -20.86 -0.93 -20.34
C GLY A 320 -19.73 -0.16 -21.03
N ASN A 321 -18.87 0.54 -20.27
CA ASN A 321 -17.71 1.23 -20.81
C ASN A 321 -16.64 0.21 -21.23
N PRO A 322 -16.30 0.11 -22.53
CA PRO A 322 -15.42 -0.94 -23.04
C PRO A 322 -13.94 -0.69 -22.77
N GLU A 323 -13.57 0.51 -22.31
CA GLU A 323 -12.18 0.85 -22.02
C GLU A 323 -11.68 0.25 -20.70
N PHE A 324 -12.61 -0.09 -19.80
CA PHE A 324 -12.28 -0.71 -18.52
C PHE A 324 -12.43 -2.22 -18.59
N ASP A 325 -11.40 -2.94 -18.15
CA ASP A 325 -11.50 -4.37 -17.92
C ASP A 325 -12.42 -4.69 -16.72
N GLU A 326 -12.71 -5.98 -16.50
CA GLU A 326 -13.60 -6.42 -15.42
C GLU A 326 -13.11 -5.99 -14.04
N PHE A 327 -11.79 -5.99 -13.83
CA PHE A 327 -11.17 -5.62 -12.56
C PHE A 327 -11.33 -4.12 -12.29
N GLN A 328 -10.97 -3.28 -13.26
CA GLN A 328 -11.11 -1.83 -13.19
C GLN A 328 -12.58 -1.42 -12.99
N GLN A 329 -13.51 -2.03 -13.73
CA GLN A 329 -14.95 -1.79 -13.54
C GLN A 329 -15.40 -2.15 -12.13
N SER A 330 -14.99 -3.31 -11.61
CA SER A 330 -15.30 -3.76 -10.26
C SER A 330 -14.77 -2.77 -9.22
N MET A 331 -13.52 -2.34 -9.35
CA MET A 331 -12.89 -1.40 -8.42
C MET A 331 -13.58 -0.03 -8.41
N LEU A 332 -13.84 0.55 -9.59
CA LEU A 332 -14.53 1.84 -9.69
C LEU A 332 -15.95 1.74 -9.13
N LYS A 333 -16.67 0.66 -9.43
CA LYS A 333 -18.01 0.41 -8.89
C LYS A 333 -18.01 0.29 -7.37
N GLU A 334 -17.05 -0.42 -6.79
CA GLU A 334 -16.89 -0.52 -5.34
C GLU A 334 -16.74 0.87 -4.71
N LYS A 335 -15.90 1.74 -5.29
CA LYS A 335 -15.71 3.12 -4.79
C LYS A 335 -16.96 3.97 -4.89
N LEU A 336 -17.69 3.90 -6.00
CA LEU A 336 -18.96 4.62 -6.18
C LEU A 336 -20.06 4.12 -5.23
N VAL A 337 -20.04 2.83 -4.86
CA VAL A 337 -20.93 2.29 -3.82
C VAL A 337 -20.50 2.80 -2.45
N TYR A 338 -19.22 2.67 -2.12
CA TYR A 338 -18.64 3.09 -0.84
C TYR A 338 -18.90 4.57 -0.53
N GLY A 339 -18.76 5.45 -1.54
CA GLY A 339 -18.98 6.88 -1.43
C GLY A 339 -20.43 7.31 -1.13
N GLY A 340 -21.40 6.42 -1.39
CA GLY A 340 -22.82 6.70 -1.23
C GLY A 340 -23.53 5.75 -0.27
N GLN A 341 -22.80 5.07 0.62
CA GLN A 341 -23.40 4.13 1.56
C GLN A 341 -24.34 4.84 2.55
N PRO A 342 -25.56 4.32 2.77
CA PRO A 342 -26.48 4.87 3.75
C PRO A 342 -25.96 4.66 5.17
N GLN A 343 -26.39 5.53 6.09
CA GLN A 343 -26.10 5.49 7.54
C GLN A 343 -24.63 5.63 7.94
N LYS A 344 -23.72 5.92 6.99
CA LYS A 344 -22.29 5.89 7.25
C LYS A 344 -21.83 6.99 8.20
N LEU A 345 -22.35 8.21 8.03
CA LEU A 345 -22.04 9.34 8.92
C LEU A 345 -22.47 9.03 10.36
N GLU A 346 -23.65 8.44 10.53
CA GLU A 346 -24.22 8.09 11.83
C GLU A 346 -23.42 6.98 12.51
N MET A 347 -22.97 5.98 11.74
CA MET A 347 -22.07 4.94 12.21
C MET A 347 -20.76 5.55 12.71
N TYR A 348 -20.15 6.45 11.93
CA TYR A 348 -18.89 7.09 12.31
C TYR A 348 -19.05 7.98 13.54
N ALA A 349 -20.09 8.82 13.59
CA ALA A 349 -20.41 9.64 14.76
C ALA A 349 -20.59 8.75 16.01
N SER A 350 -21.27 7.61 15.89
CA SER A 350 -21.47 6.68 17.01
C SER A 350 -20.18 6.02 17.47
N SER A 351 -19.34 5.55 16.54
CA SER A 351 -18.05 4.93 16.86
C SER A 351 -17.07 5.93 17.49
N PHE A 352 -17.02 7.16 16.98
CA PHE A 352 -16.14 8.21 17.51
C PHE A 352 -16.61 8.69 18.88
N ALA A 353 -17.91 8.82 19.11
CA ALA A 353 -18.46 9.14 20.43
C ALA A 353 -18.19 8.02 21.45
N ALA A 354 -18.35 6.75 21.06
CA ALA A 354 -18.02 5.60 21.91
C ALA A 354 -16.53 5.58 22.29
N ALA A 355 -15.66 6.01 21.38
CA ALA A 355 -14.24 6.20 21.61
C ALA A 355 -13.88 7.52 22.31
N LYS A 356 -14.87 8.32 22.74
CA LYS A 356 -14.72 9.64 23.39
C LYS A 356 -13.92 10.66 22.58
N LYS A 357 -13.95 10.56 21.25
CA LYS A 357 -13.26 11.47 20.33
C LYS A 357 -14.09 12.69 19.93
N ILE A 358 -15.40 12.64 20.14
CA ILE A 358 -16.32 13.74 19.90
C ILE A 358 -17.27 13.87 21.08
N SER A 359 -17.79 15.08 21.28
CA SER A 359 -18.79 15.37 22.32
C SER A 359 -20.17 14.78 21.99
N ALA A 360 -21.06 14.77 22.97
CA ALA A 360 -22.44 14.34 22.76
C ALA A 360 -23.18 15.25 21.78
N GLU A 361 -22.94 16.57 21.86
CA GLU A 361 -23.52 17.60 20.99
C GLU A 361 -23.01 17.44 19.56
N GLN A 362 -21.72 17.18 19.38
CA GLN A 362 -21.15 16.88 18.06
C GLN A 362 -21.79 15.62 17.46
N LYS A 363 -21.93 14.55 18.26
CA LYS A 363 -22.61 13.33 17.81
C LYS A 363 -24.05 13.61 17.39
N GLU A 364 -24.82 14.33 18.21
CA GLU A 364 -26.22 14.65 17.92
C GLU A 364 -26.35 15.43 16.61
N ARG A 365 -25.51 16.45 16.40
CA ARG A 365 -25.46 17.22 15.16
C ARG A 365 -25.18 16.32 13.93
N LEU A 366 -24.15 15.48 13.99
CA LEU A 366 -23.78 14.61 12.87
C LEU A 366 -24.86 13.56 12.56
N VAL A 367 -25.55 13.04 13.59
CA VAL A 367 -26.70 12.16 13.40
C VAL A 367 -27.89 12.91 12.79
N GLY A 368 -28.12 14.17 13.19
CA GLY A 368 -29.11 15.05 12.57
C GLY A 368 -28.84 15.25 11.07
N TRP A 369 -27.60 15.62 10.72
CA TRP A 369 -27.15 15.74 9.33
C TRP A 369 -27.27 14.43 8.55
N GLY A 370 -26.97 13.28 9.18
CA GLY A 370 -27.18 11.96 8.58
C GLY A 370 -28.65 11.71 8.23
N LYS A 371 -29.57 12.06 9.13
CA LYS A 371 -31.03 11.98 8.88
C LYS A 371 -31.47 12.92 7.78
N ALA A 372 -30.98 14.17 7.75
CA ALA A 372 -31.30 15.14 6.71
C ALA A 372 -30.84 14.67 5.32
N ALA A 373 -29.69 14.02 5.24
CA ALA A 373 -29.17 13.42 4.00
C ALA A 373 -29.89 12.12 3.58
N GLY A 374 -30.60 11.45 4.50
CA GLY A 374 -31.27 10.17 4.25
C GLY A 374 -30.30 9.09 3.73
N ASP A 375 -30.69 8.37 2.68
CA ASP A 375 -29.87 7.31 2.08
C ASP A 375 -28.53 7.80 1.47
N ALA A 376 -28.31 9.11 1.42
CA ALA A 376 -27.07 9.71 0.90
C ALA A 376 -26.06 10.06 2.00
N SER A 377 -26.27 9.68 3.26
CA SER A 377 -25.42 10.16 4.37
C SER A 377 -23.93 9.82 4.23
N GLY A 378 -23.56 8.73 3.55
CA GLY A 378 -22.15 8.43 3.24
C GLY A 378 -21.47 9.44 2.33
N THR A 379 -22.22 10.16 1.51
CA THR A 379 -21.66 11.24 0.66
C THR A 379 -21.12 12.40 1.49
N LEU A 380 -21.57 12.54 2.74
CA LEU A 380 -21.09 13.57 3.66
C LEU A 380 -19.74 13.23 4.29
N VAL A 381 -19.16 12.07 4.02
CA VAL A 381 -17.85 11.67 4.56
C VAL A 381 -16.90 11.21 3.45
N GLU A 382 -17.43 10.59 2.40
CA GLU A 382 -16.61 9.82 1.46
C GLU A 382 -16.61 10.33 0.03
N TYR A 383 -17.54 11.21 -0.32
CA TYR A 383 -17.74 11.61 -1.72
C TYR A 383 -16.46 12.20 -2.32
N ASP A 384 -15.90 13.24 -1.70
CA ASP A 384 -14.69 13.91 -2.18
C ASP A 384 -13.50 12.92 -2.24
N THR A 385 -13.38 12.04 -1.24
CA THR A 385 -12.25 11.13 -1.08
C THR A 385 -12.26 10.03 -2.16
N VAL A 386 -13.42 9.47 -2.49
CA VAL A 386 -13.52 8.46 -3.56
C VAL A 386 -13.32 9.07 -4.94
N LEU A 387 -13.75 10.31 -5.18
CA LEU A 387 -13.51 10.97 -6.47
C LEU A 387 -12.01 11.18 -6.71
N ASN A 388 -11.31 11.74 -5.71
CA ASN A 388 -9.88 11.98 -5.80
C ASN A 388 -9.09 10.67 -5.91
N GLN A 389 -9.50 9.62 -5.19
CA GLN A 389 -8.92 8.28 -5.32
C GLN A 389 -9.04 7.73 -6.75
N MET A 390 -10.23 7.82 -7.34
CA MET A 390 -10.46 7.35 -8.72
C MET A 390 -9.72 8.20 -9.77
N LEU A 391 -9.52 9.51 -9.54
CA LEU A 391 -8.69 10.33 -10.45
C LEU A 391 -7.27 9.79 -10.57
N ILE A 392 -6.67 9.35 -9.45
CA ILE A 392 -5.34 8.74 -9.45
C ILE A 392 -5.35 7.41 -10.19
N TYR A 393 -6.38 6.59 -10.00
CA TYR A 393 -6.52 5.32 -10.71
C TYR A 393 -6.53 5.51 -12.22
N LEU A 394 -7.44 6.36 -12.73
CA LEU A 394 -7.61 6.57 -14.17
C LEU A 394 -6.35 7.14 -14.83
N HIS A 395 -5.64 8.04 -14.15
CA HIS A 395 -4.36 8.53 -14.66
C HIS A 395 -3.29 7.42 -14.69
N MET A 396 -3.14 6.67 -13.60
CA MET A 396 -2.16 5.58 -13.53
C MET A 396 -2.46 4.43 -14.51
N TRP A 397 -3.73 4.21 -14.85
CA TRP A 397 -4.16 3.25 -15.86
C TRP A 397 -4.11 3.81 -17.29
N GLN A 398 -3.68 5.07 -17.45
CA GLN A 398 -3.60 5.76 -18.75
C GLN A 398 -4.95 5.78 -19.49
N THR A 399 -6.06 5.89 -18.74
CA THR A 399 -7.40 6.01 -19.31
C THR A 399 -7.48 7.28 -20.16
N SER A 400 -8.08 7.15 -21.34
CA SER A 400 -8.38 8.25 -22.26
C SER A 400 -9.11 9.37 -21.54
N GLN A 401 -8.63 10.60 -21.69
CA GLN A 401 -9.25 11.77 -21.07
C GLN A 401 -10.63 12.09 -21.64
N ASP A 402 -10.93 11.59 -22.84
CA ASP A 402 -12.23 11.71 -23.51
C ASP A 402 -13.20 10.60 -23.08
N ASN A 403 -12.75 9.65 -22.25
CA ASN A 403 -13.63 8.62 -21.70
C ASN A 403 -14.79 9.29 -20.94
N PRO A 404 -16.07 8.96 -21.24
CA PRO A 404 -17.22 9.63 -20.63
C PRO A 404 -17.24 9.56 -19.10
N PHE A 405 -16.79 8.44 -18.52
CA PHE A 405 -16.66 8.31 -17.07
C PHE A 405 -15.59 9.26 -16.52
N TYR A 406 -14.42 9.33 -17.16
CA TYR A 406 -13.33 10.19 -16.71
C TYR A 406 -13.70 11.67 -16.81
N VAL A 407 -14.36 12.09 -17.89
CA VAL A 407 -14.85 13.47 -18.05
C VAL A 407 -15.79 13.87 -16.91
N LEU A 408 -16.79 13.03 -16.61
CA LEU A 408 -17.72 13.29 -15.51
C LEU A 408 -17.03 13.27 -14.14
N LEU A 409 -16.07 12.36 -13.94
CA LEU A 409 -15.30 12.28 -12.69
C LEU A 409 -14.49 13.55 -12.46
N ARG A 410 -13.83 14.08 -13.49
CA ARG A 410 -13.07 15.34 -13.41
C ARG A 410 -13.97 16.52 -13.08
N ALA A 411 -15.14 16.62 -13.72
CA ALA A 411 -16.12 17.65 -13.41
C ALA A 411 -16.61 17.59 -11.95
N ALA A 412 -16.95 16.38 -11.47
CA ALA A 412 -17.37 16.18 -10.09
C ALA A 412 -16.26 16.53 -9.08
N ALA A 413 -15.03 16.10 -9.35
CA ALA A 413 -13.88 16.40 -8.51
C ALA A 413 -13.53 17.89 -8.51
N ARG A 414 -13.71 18.58 -9.65
CA ARG A 414 -13.54 20.02 -9.76
C ARG A 414 -14.54 20.77 -8.88
N THR A 415 -15.82 20.41 -8.95
CA THR A 415 -16.85 20.98 -8.07
C THR A 415 -16.52 20.77 -6.59
N ALA A 416 -16.07 19.57 -6.21
CA ALA A 416 -15.66 19.29 -4.84
C ALA A 416 -14.44 20.13 -4.39
N TYR A 417 -13.43 20.24 -5.26
CA TYR A 417 -12.26 21.10 -5.03
C TYR A 417 -12.64 22.57 -4.87
N ASP A 418 -13.46 23.11 -5.77
CA ASP A 418 -13.86 24.52 -5.73
C ASP A 418 -14.66 24.83 -4.45
N ARG A 419 -15.47 23.89 -3.96
CA ARG A 419 -16.17 23.99 -2.67
C ARG A 419 -15.19 24.07 -1.49
N ARG A 420 -14.20 23.16 -1.41
CA ARG A 420 -13.15 23.22 -0.37
C ARG A 420 -12.32 24.50 -0.46
N SER A 421 -11.97 24.91 -1.67
CA SER A 421 -11.23 26.14 -1.93
C SER A 421 -11.99 27.39 -1.47
N SER A 422 -13.29 27.43 -1.72
CA SER A 422 -14.16 28.54 -1.30
C SER A 422 -14.31 28.60 0.23
N ALA A 423 -14.47 27.44 0.88
CA ALA A 423 -14.59 27.37 2.34
C ALA A 423 -13.33 27.80 3.09
N ARG A 424 -12.14 27.62 2.48
CA ARG A 424 -10.87 28.12 3.04
C ARG A 424 -10.70 29.64 2.99
N ARG A 425 -11.45 30.35 2.14
CA ARG A 425 -11.31 31.81 2.06
C ARG A 425 -11.93 32.43 3.30
N PRO A 426 -11.18 33.24 4.08
CA PRO A 426 -11.76 33.93 5.22
C PRO A 426 -12.90 34.83 4.75
N ALA A 427 -13.99 34.89 5.52
CA ALA A 427 -15.16 35.73 5.24
C ALA A 427 -14.88 37.26 5.28
N SER A 428 -13.61 37.67 5.30
CA SER A 428 -13.15 39.05 5.49
C SER A 428 -13.16 39.90 4.21
N ASP A 429 -13.51 39.36 3.05
CA ASP A 429 -13.71 40.15 1.82
C ASP A 429 -15.18 40.60 1.66
N GLY A 430 -15.76 41.13 2.74
CA GLY A 430 -17.01 41.89 2.67
C GLY A 430 -16.80 43.18 1.86
N PRO A 431 -17.83 43.68 1.15
CA PRO A 431 -17.70 44.86 0.29
C PRO A 431 -17.19 46.04 1.11
N ALA A 432 -16.12 46.67 0.64
CA ALA A 432 -15.61 47.91 1.20
C ALA A 432 -16.78 48.89 1.33
N GLU A 433 -17.11 49.28 2.56
CA GLU A 433 -18.08 50.35 2.79
C GLU A 433 -17.61 51.60 2.04
N PRO A 434 -18.51 52.27 1.29
CA PRO A 434 -18.15 53.51 0.63
C PRO A 434 -17.82 54.56 1.70
N SER A 435 -16.55 54.96 1.74
CA SER A 435 -16.10 56.11 2.52
C SER A 435 -16.94 57.33 2.16
N SER A 436 -17.63 57.86 3.17
CA SER A 436 -18.53 59.02 3.08
C SER A 436 -17.76 60.33 3.16
#